data_AF-A0A9E5JVX9-F1
#
_entry.id   AF-A0A9E5JVX9-F1
#
_cell.length_a   1.000
_cell.length_b   1.000
_cell.length_c   1.000
_cell.angle_alpha   90.00
_cell.angle_beta   90.00
_cell.angle_gamma   90.00
#
_symmetry.space_group_name_H-M   'P 1'
#
loop_
_entity.id
_entity.type
_entity.pdbx_description
1 polymer ?
#
loop_
_entity_poly.entity_id
_entity_poly.type
_entity_poly.pdbx_seq_one_letter_code
_entity_poly.pdbx_strand_id
1 'polypeptide(L)'
;MQMNSRKNLRWSAETVISEVRQWKDQGKPLYANFVRQNFQELLAAAIRYYGSWKKALETADIPYDGVRKYRRWSKEAIIQEIQLLAGQGVDLSFRAMALSQHNAMVYAAIRPKYFGNWRAALEGAGLASEEIYRYRSWEQDGILQEIRRLKAEGVDLSSKAMDESSNRLIATARRRFGNWGKALQSAGIDYDDVRRRKRWTRENLVEGILDLKRQGIKLITPEVKKANPSLFAAAC
;
A
#
# COMPACT_ATOMS: atom_id res chain seq x y z
N MET A 1 -27.08 10.13 26.92
CA MET A 1 -27.09 10.26 28.39
C MET A 1 -26.28 11.49 28.74
N GLN A 2 -26.94 12.63 29.00
CA GLN A 2 -26.25 13.83 29.48
C GLN A 2 -25.75 13.55 30.91
N MET A 3 -24.44 13.50 31.13
CA MET A 3 -23.90 13.44 32.48
C MET A 3 -24.09 14.82 33.11
N ASN A 4 -24.93 14.89 34.14
CA ASN A 4 -25.23 16.13 34.84
C ASN A 4 -23.93 16.78 35.34
N SER A 5 -23.65 17.98 34.82
CA SER A 5 -22.72 18.92 35.44
C SER A 5 -23.16 19.10 36.89
N ARG A 6 -22.28 18.75 37.84
CA ARG A 6 -22.50 19.04 39.26
C ARG A 6 -22.32 20.55 39.44
N LYS A 7 -23.36 21.33 39.09
CA LYS A 7 -23.38 22.80 39.08
C LYS A 7 -22.99 23.46 40.41
N ASN A 8 -22.91 22.69 41.51
CA ASN A 8 -22.55 23.17 42.85
C ASN A 8 -21.22 22.62 43.40
N LEU A 9 -20.39 21.94 42.59
CA LEU A 9 -19.08 21.46 43.07
C LEU A 9 -18.09 22.63 43.15
N ARG A 10 -17.53 22.88 44.33
CA ARG A 10 -16.45 23.85 44.51
C ARG A 10 -15.12 23.18 44.15
N TRP A 11 -14.58 23.53 42.99
CA TRP A 11 -13.32 22.96 42.50
C TRP A 11 -12.10 23.47 43.30
N SER A 12 -11.29 22.53 43.78
CA SER A 12 -9.93 22.71 44.30
C SER A 12 -8.98 21.81 43.49
N ALA A 13 -7.67 21.92 43.75
CA ALA A 13 -6.69 21.02 43.13
C ALA A 13 -7.02 19.56 43.47
N GLU A 14 -7.29 19.27 44.75
CA GLU A 14 -7.59 17.95 45.28
C GLU A 14 -8.89 17.37 44.70
N THR A 15 -9.95 18.18 44.57
CA THR A 15 -11.22 17.68 44.04
C THR A 15 -11.17 17.37 42.55
N VAL A 16 -10.29 18.04 41.80
CA VAL A 16 -10.00 17.66 40.39
C VAL A 16 -9.37 16.27 40.33
N ILE A 17 -8.37 15.98 41.15
CA ILE A 17 -7.69 14.68 41.16
C ILE A 17 -8.63 13.57 41.64
N SER A 18 -9.43 13.83 42.68
CA SER A 18 -10.39 12.84 43.16
C SER A 18 -11.45 12.50 42.12
N GLU A 19 -11.98 13.51 41.41
CA GLU A 19 -12.98 13.29 40.36
C GLU A 19 -12.38 12.53 39.17
N VAL A 20 -11.15 12.88 38.76
CA VAL A 20 -10.42 12.20 37.69
C VAL A 20 -10.16 10.72 38.01
N ARG A 21 -9.75 10.42 39.26
CA ARG A 21 -9.56 9.03 39.73
C ARG A 21 -10.88 8.28 39.78
N GLN A 22 -11.93 8.89 40.34
CA GLN A 22 -13.27 8.30 40.35
C GLN A 22 -13.78 7.98 38.93
N TRP A 23 -13.52 8.84 37.95
CA TRP A 23 -13.89 8.59 36.56
C TRP A 23 -13.11 7.44 35.94
N LYS A 24 -11.80 7.32 36.25
CA LYS A 24 -11.00 6.17 35.84
C LYS A 24 -11.57 4.86 36.39
N ASP A 25 -11.92 4.84 37.68
CA ASP A 25 -12.48 3.67 38.35
C ASP A 25 -13.85 3.27 37.79
N GLN A 26 -14.64 4.26 37.35
CA GLN A 26 -15.92 4.06 36.67
C GLN A 26 -15.78 3.67 35.18
N GLY A 27 -14.55 3.55 34.66
CA GLY A 27 -14.30 3.26 33.24
C GLY A 27 -14.78 4.38 32.30
N LYS A 28 -14.97 5.61 32.80
CA LYS A 28 -15.42 6.73 31.98
C LYS A 28 -14.30 7.20 31.05
N PRO A 29 -14.62 7.64 29.82
CA PRO A 29 -13.60 8.16 28.91
C PRO A 29 -12.93 9.42 29.47
N LEU A 30 -11.59 9.40 29.57
CA LEU A 30 -10.79 10.52 30.09
C LEU A 30 -10.06 11.31 28.98
N TYR A 31 -10.31 11.02 27.71
CA TYR A 31 -9.72 11.80 26.62
C TYR A 31 -10.30 13.22 26.59
N ALA A 32 -9.43 14.21 26.41
CA ALA A 32 -9.76 15.64 26.57
C ALA A 32 -10.99 16.11 25.78
N ASN A 33 -11.26 15.56 24.59
CA ASN A 33 -12.44 15.95 23.80
C ASN A 33 -13.76 15.48 24.44
N PHE A 34 -13.79 14.29 25.06
CA PHE A 34 -14.96 13.82 25.79
C PHE A 34 -15.22 14.72 26.99
N VAL A 35 -14.18 14.99 27.78
CA VAL A 35 -14.29 15.84 28.97
C VAL A 35 -14.72 17.25 28.59
N ARG A 36 -14.19 17.83 27.51
CA ARG A 36 -14.62 19.13 26.99
C ARG A 36 -16.12 19.17 26.65
N GLN A 37 -16.64 18.13 26.01
CA GLN A 37 -18.03 18.09 25.55
C GLN A 37 -19.02 17.75 26.67
N ASN A 38 -18.59 17.02 27.70
CA ASN A 38 -19.48 16.46 28.72
C ASN A 38 -19.28 17.06 30.11
N PHE A 39 -18.14 17.68 30.41
CA PHE A 39 -17.75 18.16 31.73
C PHE A 39 -16.73 19.32 31.64
N GLN A 40 -17.17 20.42 31.04
CA GLN A 40 -16.30 21.57 30.74
C GLN A 40 -15.71 22.21 32.01
N GLU A 41 -16.45 22.17 33.12
CA GLU A 41 -16.05 22.74 34.40
C GLU A 41 -14.86 21.98 35.01
N LEU A 42 -14.85 20.65 34.91
CA LEU A 42 -13.72 19.82 35.34
C LEU A 42 -12.48 20.10 34.48
N LEU A 43 -12.65 20.22 33.16
CA LEU A 43 -11.56 20.59 32.26
C LEU A 43 -10.99 21.97 32.60
N ALA A 44 -11.85 22.96 32.85
CA ALA A 44 -11.44 24.32 33.22
C ALA A 44 -10.72 24.34 34.57
N ALA A 45 -11.21 23.62 35.58
CA ALA A 45 -10.57 23.49 36.88
C ALA A 45 -9.19 22.84 36.78
N ALA A 46 -9.07 21.76 36.00
CA ALA A 46 -7.79 21.10 35.76
C ALA A 46 -6.77 22.03 35.07
N ILE A 47 -7.20 22.83 34.09
CA ILE A 47 -6.33 23.84 33.46
C ILE A 47 -5.93 24.91 34.48
N ARG A 48 -6.87 25.40 35.31
CA ARG A 48 -6.60 26.42 36.32
C ARG A 48 -5.58 25.97 37.37
N TYR A 49 -5.71 24.77 37.92
CA TYR A 49 -4.88 24.31 39.04
C TYR A 49 -3.60 23.58 38.61
N TYR A 50 -3.62 22.89 37.46
CA TYR A 50 -2.49 22.08 36.99
C TYR A 50 -1.88 22.59 35.67
N GLY A 51 -2.43 23.64 35.07
CA GLY A 51 -1.98 24.23 33.81
C GLY A 51 -2.46 23.49 32.56
N SER A 52 -2.75 22.18 32.64
CA SER A 52 -3.31 21.41 31.53
C SER A 52 -4.03 20.15 32.00
N TRP A 53 -4.97 19.65 31.19
CA TRP A 53 -5.62 18.35 31.43
C TRP A 53 -4.62 17.20 31.53
N LYS A 54 -3.59 17.22 30.66
CA LYS A 54 -2.49 16.24 30.69
C LYS A 54 -1.82 16.22 32.07
N LYS A 55 -1.41 17.39 32.57
CA LYS A 55 -0.69 17.50 33.84
C LYS A 55 -1.56 17.12 35.03
N ALA A 56 -2.87 17.43 35.00
CA ALA A 56 -3.82 16.97 36.00
C ALA A 56 -3.91 15.42 36.04
N LEU A 57 -3.98 14.76 34.88
CA LEU A 57 -4.01 13.30 34.80
C LEU A 57 -2.69 12.67 35.27
N GLU A 58 -1.55 13.22 34.86
CA GLU A 58 -0.24 12.73 35.30
C GLU A 58 -0.06 12.90 36.82
N THR A 59 -0.56 14.00 37.40
CA THR A 59 -0.57 14.22 38.85
C THR A 59 -1.50 13.25 39.58
N ALA A 60 -2.52 12.72 38.88
CA ALA A 60 -3.43 11.71 39.40
C ALA A 60 -2.89 10.27 39.26
N ASP A 61 -1.64 10.09 38.82
CA ASP A 61 -1.03 8.80 38.44
C ASP A 61 -1.76 8.10 37.28
N ILE A 62 -2.25 8.89 36.33
CA ILE A 62 -2.91 8.41 35.12
C ILE A 62 -2.06 8.80 33.91
N PRO A 63 -1.35 7.83 33.28
CA PRO A 63 -0.56 8.10 32.10
C PRO A 63 -1.45 8.65 30.97
N TYR A 64 -1.20 9.89 30.54
CA TYR A 64 -2.09 10.56 29.59
C TYR A 64 -2.18 9.85 28.23
N ASP A 65 -1.10 9.19 27.82
CA ASP A 65 -1.06 8.45 26.56
C ASP A 65 -1.97 7.22 26.57
N GLY A 66 -2.24 6.62 27.73
CA GLY A 66 -3.17 5.51 27.88
C GLY A 66 -4.65 5.91 27.85
N VAL A 67 -4.97 7.19 28.07
CA VAL A 67 -6.36 7.70 28.05
C VAL A 67 -6.69 8.49 26.79
N ARG A 68 -5.71 8.78 25.94
CA ARG A 68 -5.92 9.51 24.68
C ARG A 68 -6.69 8.64 23.68
N LYS A 69 -7.71 9.23 23.05
CA LYS A 69 -8.45 8.59 21.96
C LYS A 69 -7.60 8.34 20.71
N TYR A 70 -6.61 9.21 20.47
CA TYR A 70 -5.75 9.14 19.29
C TYR A 70 -4.28 9.27 19.71
N ARG A 71 -3.43 8.37 19.18
CA ARG A 71 -1.97 8.41 19.35
C ARG A 71 -1.42 9.76 18.90
N ARG A 72 -0.45 10.30 19.64
CA ARG A 72 0.31 11.48 19.20
C ARG A 72 1.44 11.04 18.28
N TRP A 73 1.51 11.65 17.10
CA TRP A 73 2.62 11.46 16.18
C TRP A 73 3.71 12.52 16.41
N SER A 74 4.96 12.09 16.32
CA SER A 74 6.15 12.92 16.14
C SER A 74 6.91 12.41 14.92
N LYS A 75 7.90 13.16 14.43
CA LYS A 75 8.75 12.68 13.32
C LYS A 75 9.47 11.39 13.71
N GLU A 76 9.97 11.34 14.94
CA GLU A 76 10.70 10.20 15.52
C GLU A 76 9.79 8.97 15.65
N ALA A 77 8.56 9.14 16.16
CA ALA A 77 7.61 8.04 16.26
C ALA A 77 7.18 7.50 14.90
N ILE A 78 7.07 8.36 13.88
CA ILE A 78 6.80 7.94 12.50
C ILE A 78 8.00 7.17 11.94
N ILE A 79 9.22 7.67 12.12
CA ILE A 79 10.46 7.02 11.66
C ILE A 79 10.61 5.63 12.29
N GLN A 80 10.46 5.52 13.61
CA GLN A 80 10.57 4.24 14.32
C GLN A 80 9.54 3.22 13.82
N GLU A 81 8.31 3.65 13.57
CA GLU A 81 7.27 2.77 13.03
C GLU A 81 7.60 2.34 11.59
N ILE A 82 8.08 3.24 10.75
CA ILE A 82 8.51 2.91 9.38
C ILE A 82 9.66 1.90 9.41
N GLN A 83 10.66 2.11 10.27
CA GLN A 83 11.81 1.20 10.41
C GLN A 83 11.40 -0.18 10.91
N LEU A 84 10.50 -0.24 11.90
CA LEU A 84 9.94 -1.48 12.41
C LEU A 84 9.26 -2.29 11.29
N LEU A 85 8.41 -1.61 10.50
CA LEU A 85 7.67 -2.24 9.41
C LEU A 85 8.58 -2.67 8.25
N ALA A 86 9.63 -1.89 7.97
CA ALA A 86 10.67 -2.27 7.02
C ALA A 86 11.38 -3.56 7.46
N GLY A 87 11.77 -3.65 8.74
CA GLY A 87 12.39 -4.84 9.32
C GLY A 87 11.48 -6.08 9.30
N GLN A 88 10.16 -5.89 9.24
CA GLN A 88 9.17 -6.95 9.10
C GLN A 88 8.87 -7.32 7.63
N GLY A 89 9.46 -6.62 6.65
CA GLY A 89 9.23 -6.88 5.23
C GLY A 89 7.84 -6.45 4.73
N VAL A 90 7.17 -5.50 5.40
CA VAL A 90 5.85 -4.99 5.01
C VAL A 90 5.96 -4.13 3.74
N ASP A 91 4.96 -4.19 2.85
CA ASP A 91 4.86 -3.27 1.70
C ASP A 91 4.61 -1.83 2.19
N LEU A 92 5.69 -1.03 2.22
CA LEU A 92 5.68 0.36 2.65
C LEU A 92 5.17 1.35 1.59
N SER A 93 4.61 0.87 0.47
CA SER A 93 4.03 1.76 -0.51
C SER A 93 2.83 2.50 0.10
N PHE A 94 2.66 3.78 -0.24
CA PHE A 94 1.62 4.64 0.33
C PHE A 94 0.22 4.01 0.29
N ARG A 95 -0.10 3.24 -0.77
CA ARG A 95 -1.44 2.66 -0.93
C ARG A 95 -1.64 1.48 0.02
N ALA A 96 -0.65 0.59 0.12
CA ALA A 96 -0.70 -0.53 1.06
C ALA A 96 -0.83 0.00 2.50
N MET A 97 0.00 0.99 2.84
CA MET A 97 0.01 1.59 4.16
C MET A 97 -1.28 2.36 4.49
N ALA A 98 -1.82 3.16 3.55
CA ALA A 98 -3.05 3.94 3.76
C ALA A 98 -4.30 3.06 3.88
N LEU A 99 -4.30 1.85 3.31
CA LEU A 99 -5.39 0.88 3.41
C LEU A 99 -5.21 -0.11 4.58
N SER A 100 -4.11 0.00 5.32
CA SER A 100 -3.81 -0.87 6.46
C SER A 100 -4.24 -0.27 7.80
N GLN A 101 -4.01 -1.01 8.89
CA GLN A 101 -4.12 -0.53 10.26
C GLN A 101 -3.18 0.65 10.59
N HIS A 102 -2.13 0.87 9.78
CA HIS A 102 -1.16 1.95 9.97
C HIS A 102 -1.57 3.26 9.29
N ASN A 103 -2.80 3.37 8.75
CA ASN A 103 -3.26 4.56 8.02
C ASN A 103 -3.10 5.87 8.81
N ALA A 104 -3.28 5.85 10.14
CA ALA A 104 -3.16 7.03 10.98
C ALA A 104 -1.72 7.59 10.98
N MET A 105 -0.73 6.70 10.88
CA MET A 105 0.69 7.06 10.77
C MET A 105 0.98 7.70 9.42
N VAL A 106 0.45 7.11 8.34
CA VAL A 106 0.59 7.63 6.97
C VAL A 106 -0.01 9.03 6.84
N TYR A 107 -1.24 9.21 7.31
CA TYR A 107 -1.91 10.52 7.26
C TYR A 107 -1.28 11.55 8.19
N ALA A 108 -0.56 11.12 9.22
CA ALA A 108 0.28 12.02 9.99
C ALA A 108 1.50 12.41 9.16
N ALA A 109 2.27 11.44 8.65
CA ALA A 109 3.51 11.66 7.91
C ALA A 109 3.38 12.65 6.75
N ILE A 110 2.30 12.60 5.98
CA ILE A 110 2.07 13.50 4.85
C ILE A 110 1.69 14.95 5.24
N ARG A 111 1.50 15.27 6.52
CA ARG A 111 1.19 16.65 6.91
C ARG A 111 2.45 17.52 6.82
N PRO A 112 2.35 18.78 6.38
CA PRO A 112 3.49 19.70 6.26
C PRO A 112 4.33 19.85 7.54
N LYS A 113 3.68 19.85 8.71
CA LYS A 113 4.38 19.95 10.01
C LYS A 113 5.27 18.76 10.37
N TYR A 114 5.14 17.63 9.67
CA TYR A 114 6.02 16.48 9.81
C TYR A 114 6.90 16.40 8.56
N PHE A 115 6.57 15.54 7.58
CA PHE A 115 7.38 15.34 6.39
C PHE A 115 6.78 15.94 5.13
N GLY A 116 5.49 16.31 5.15
CA GLY A 116 4.77 16.90 4.00
C GLY A 116 4.41 15.91 2.90
N ASN A 117 5.12 14.79 2.77
CA ASN A 117 4.76 13.69 1.89
C ASN A 117 5.35 12.36 2.41
N TRP A 118 4.87 11.23 1.87
CA TRP A 118 5.29 9.90 2.34
C TRP A 118 6.72 9.55 1.91
N ARG A 119 7.18 10.06 0.77
CA ARG A 119 8.54 9.86 0.28
C ARG A 119 9.57 10.43 1.26
N ALA A 120 9.39 11.69 1.66
CA ALA A 120 10.23 12.35 2.65
C ALA A 120 10.21 11.65 4.02
N ALA A 121 9.10 10.99 4.38
CA ALA A 121 9.03 10.19 5.60
C ALA A 121 9.85 8.90 5.51
N LEU A 122 9.84 8.22 4.35
CA LEU A 122 10.68 7.04 4.08
C LEU A 122 12.17 7.41 4.05
N GLU A 123 12.51 8.51 3.36
CA GLU A 123 13.89 9.03 3.32
C GLU A 123 14.37 9.42 4.72
N GLY A 124 13.52 10.09 5.51
CA GLY A 124 13.81 10.42 6.90
C GLY A 124 13.99 9.20 7.81
N ALA A 125 13.46 8.04 7.41
CA ALA A 125 13.67 6.77 8.09
C ALA A 125 14.93 6.01 7.62
N GLY A 126 15.69 6.57 6.68
CA GLY A 126 16.89 5.97 6.10
C GLY A 126 16.59 4.92 5.01
N LEU A 127 15.38 4.91 4.46
CA LEU A 127 15.00 3.98 3.40
C LEU A 127 15.19 4.62 2.03
N ALA A 128 15.72 3.85 1.08
CA ALA A 128 15.78 4.22 -0.32
C ALA A 128 14.36 4.22 -0.92
N SER A 129 13.69 5.38 -0.83
CA SER A 129 12.29 5.53 -1.24
C SER A 129 12.06 5.16 -2.71
N GLU A 130 13.08 5.33 -3.54
CA GLU A 130 13.13 4.99 -4.96
C GLU A 130 12.87 3.50 -5.21
N GLU A 131 13.28 2.63 -4.29
CA GLU A 131 13.05 1.19 -4.40
C GLU A 131 11.59 0.82 -4.08
N ILE A 132 10.96 1.56 -3.16
CA ILE A 132 9.57 1.38 -2.74
C ILE A 132 8.61 1.96 -3.79
N TYR A 133 8.99 3.09 -4.37
CA TYR A 133 8.26 3.74 -5.45
C TYR A 133 8.66 3.25 -6.84
N ARG A 134 9.56 2.26 -6.92
CA ARG A 134 10.20 1.80 -8.17
C ARG A 134 9.19 1.71 -9.29
N TYR A 135 7.95 1.24 -9.09
CA TYR A 135 6.95 1.07 -10.16
C TYR A 135 5.95 2.22 -10.40
N ARG A 136 5.96 3.32 -9.64
CA ARG A 136 4.92 4.38 -9.74
C ARG A 136 5.27 5.54 -10.66
N SER A 137 6.55 5.82 -10.90
CA SER A 137 7.00 6.97 -11.70
C SER A 137 7.50 6.59 -13.09
N TRP A 138 6.98 5.51 -13.67
CA TRP A 138 7.50 5.07 -14.96
C TRP A 138 6.90 5.91 -16.09
N GLU A 139 7.67 6.90 -16.50
CA GLU A 139 7.71 7.32 -17.89
C GLU A 139 7.99 6.09 -18.78
N GLN A 140 7.58 6.15 -20.06
CA GLN A 140 7.68 5.01 -20.97
C GLN A 140 9.09 4.41 -20.96
N ASP A 141 10.13 5.23 -20.87
CA ASP A 141 11.53 4.79 -20.85
C ASP A 141 11.88 3.90 -19.65
N GLY A 142 11.33 4.17 -18.47
CA GLY A 142 11.52 3.32 -17.28
C GLY A 142 10.95 1.91 -17.48
N ILE A 143 9.80 1.81 -18.18
CA ILE A 143 9.19 0.53 -18.58
C ILE A 143 10.11 -0.25 -19.48
N LEU A 144 10.67 0.41 -20.48
CA LEU A 144 11.54 -0.24 -21.45
C LEU A 144 12.88 -0.66 -20.82
N GLN A 145 13.44 0.17 -19.93
CA GLN A 145 14.68 -0.16 -19.22
C GLN A 145 14.53 -1.40 -18.34
N GLU A 146 13.46 -1.52 -17.56
CA GLU A 146 13.27 -2.72 -16.74
C GLU A 146 13.01 -3.95 -17.60
N ILE A 147 12.18 -3.83 -18.64
CA ILE A 147 11.93 -4.96 -19.54
C ILE A 147 13.26 -5.49 -20.10
N ARG A 148 14.17 -4.60 -20.50
CA ARG A 148 15.52 -4.97 -20.95
C ARG A 148 16.36 -5.58 -19.82
N ARG A 149 16.29 -5.03 -18.60
CA ARG A 149 16.98 -5.59 -17.43
C ARG A 149 16.54 -7.02 -17.14
N LEU A 150 15.23 -7.26 -17.06
CA LEU A 150 14.65 -8.58 -16.83
C LEU A 150 15.01 -9.56 -17.95
N LYS A 151 15.06 -9.09 -19.20
CA LYS A 151 15.55 -9.92 -20.32
C LYS A 151 17.02 -10.31 -20.14
N ALA A 152 17.88 -9.36 -19.73
CA ALA A 152 19.29 -9.62 -19.49
C ALA A 152 19.52 -10.58 -18.30
N GLU A 153 18.64 -10.52 -17.29
CA GLU A 153 18.60 -11.45 -16.14
C GLU A 153 18.02 -12.83 -16.50
N GLY A 154 17.56 -13.04 -17.74
CA GLY A 154 16.98 -14.31 -18.19
C GLY A 154 15.59 -14.61 -17.61
N VAL A 155 14.88 -13.60 -17.11
CA VAL A 155 13.53 -13.75 -16.55
C VAL A 155 12.54 -14.14 -17.65
N ASP A 156 11.61 -15.03 -17.34
CA ASP A 156 10.51 -15.39 -18.23
C ASP A 156 9.57 -14.19 -18.40
N LEU A 157 9.67 -13.54 -19.55
CA LEU A 157 8.87 -12.36 -19.91
C LEU A 157 7.50 -12.72 -20.50
N SER A 158 7.07 -13.98 -20.46
CA SER A 158 5.74 -14.37 -20.91
C SER A 158 4.68 -13.66 -20.08
N SER A 159 3.55 -13.30 -20.71
CA SER A 159 2.48 -12.56 -20.02
C SER A 159 2.05 -13.25 -18.71
N LYS A 160 2.00 -14.59 -18.69
CA LYS A 160 1.63 -15.36 -17.51
C LYS A 160 2.66 -15.24 -16.39
N ALA A 161 3.94 -15.45 -16.70
CA ALA A 161 5.01 -15.32 -15.71
C ALA A 161 5.07 -13.91 -15.12
N MET A 162 4.92 -12.90 -15.96
CA MET A 162 4.93 -11.50 -15.54
C MET A 162 3.68 -11.12 -14.72
N ASP A 163 2.51 -11.69 -15.01
CA ASP A 163 1.31 -11.50 -14.18
C ASP A 163 1.49 -12.09 -12.76
N GLU A 164 2.28 -13.16 -12.62
CA GLU A 164 2.58 -13.84 -11.34
C GLU A 164 3.72 -13.17 -10.56
N SER A 165 4.86 -12.88 -11.20
CA SER A 165 6.07 -12.40 -10.53
C SER A 165 6.19 -10.87 -10.49
N SER A 166 5.55 -10.16 -11.41
CA SER A 166 5.79 -8.74 -11.68
C SER A 166 4.51 -8.02 -12.13
N ASN A 167 3.40 -8.32 -11.46
CA ASN A 167 2.06 -7.87 -11.84
C ASN A 167 1.96 -6.35 -12.08
N ARG A 168 2.62 -5.55 -11.23
CA ARG A 168 2.61 -4.08 -11.33
C ARG A 168 3.27 -3.59 -12.62
N LEU A 169 4.37 -4.21 -13.04
CA LEU A 169 5.07 -3.88 -14.27
C LEU A 169 4.19 -4.14 -15.49
N ILE A 170 3.70 -5.37 -15.63
CA ILE A 170 2.89 -5.76 -16.80
C ILE A 170 1.58 -4.98 -16.87
N ALA A 171 0.93 -4.70 -15.74
CA ALA A 171 -0.27 -3.87 -15.70
C ALA A 171 0.01 -2.42 -16.16
N THR A 172 1.14 -1.86 -15.74
CA THR A 172 1.55 -0.49 -16.12
C THR A 172 1.92 -0.43 -17.60
N ALA A 173 2.69 -1.41 -18.08
CA ALA A 173 3.06 -1.56 -19.48
C ALA A 173 1.83 -1.70 -20.39
N ARG A 174 0.86 -2.55 -20.01
CA ARG A 174 -0.42 -2.68 -20.74
C ARG A 174 -1.17 -1.35 -20.83
N ARG A 175 -1.20 -0.54 -19.77
CA ARG A 175 -1.87 0.78 -19.80
C ARG A 175 -1.15 1.80 -20.67
N ARG A 176 0.17 1.75 -20.76
CA ARG A 176 0.99 2.76 -21.47
C ARG A 176 1.21 2.44 -22.94
N PHE A 177 1.40 1.17 -23.27
CA PHE A 177 1.69 0.69 -24.63
C PHE A 177 0.47 -0.02 -25.26
N GLY A 178 -0.64 -0.13 -24.53
CA GLY A 178 -1.88 -0.79 -24.96
C GLY A 178 -1.90 -2.29 -24.67
N ASN A 179 -0.78 -2.99 -24.82
CA ASN A 179 -0.62 -4.38 -24.38
C ASN A 179 0.84 -4.73 -24.07
N TRP A 180 1.05 -5.90 -23.44
CA TRP A 180 2.39 -6.35 -23.05
C TRP A 180 3.31 -6.63 -24.26
N GLY A 181 2.78 -7.22 -25.33
CA GLY A 181 3.54 -7.47 -26.55
C GLY A 181 4.06 -6.18 -27.20
N LYS A 182 3.25 -5.12 -27.24
CA LYS A 182 3.67 -3.79 -27.72
C LYS A 182 4.76 -3.19 -26.83
N ALA A 183 4.66 -3.35 -25.51
CA ALA A 183 5.71 -2.89 -24.60
C ALA A 183 7.05 -3.64 -24.83
N LEU A 184 7.00 -4.96 -25.06
CA LEU A 184 8.17 -5.76 -25.42
C LEU A 184 8.76 -5.33 -26.77
N GLN A 185 7.93 -5.10 -27.78
CA GLN A 185 8.37 -4.61 -29.09
C GLN A 185 9.05 -3.24 -28.98
N SER A 186 8.47 -2.31 -28.22
CA SER A 186 9.10 -1.01 -27.92
C SER A 186 10.42 -1.16 -27.15
N ALA A 187 10.60 -2.26 -26.41
CA ALA A 187 11.85 -2.57 -25.73
C ALA A 187 12.89 -3.24 -26.64
N GLY A 188 12.55 -3.55 -27.90
CA GLY A 188 13.39 -4.26 -28.86
C GLY A 188 13.30 -5.79 -28.74
N ILE A 189 12.24 -6.31 -28.13
CA ILE A 189 12.04 -7.74 -27.89
C ILE A 189 10.86 -8.22 -28.74
N ASP A 190 11.09 -9.21 -29.59
CA ASP A 190 9.99 -9.87 -30.30
C ASP A 190 9.14 -10.67 -29.30
N TYR A 191 7.83 -10.40 -29.28
CA TYR A 191 6.91 -11.10 -28.40
C TYR A 191 6.74 -12.57 -28.80
N ASP A 192 6.98 -12.90 -30.07
CA ASP A 192 6.85 -14.26 -30.57
C ASP A 192 7.92 -15.20 -30.01
N ASP A 193 9.07 -14.66 -29.61
CA ASP A 193 10.15 -15.39 -28.92
C ASP A 193 9.86 -15.65 -27.44
N VAL A 194 8.91 -14.91 -26.86
CA VAL A 194 8.65 -14.87 -25.42
C VAL A 194 7.32 -15.54 -25.06
N ARG A 195 6.36 -15.53 -25.98
CA ARG A 195 5.04 -16.11 -25.73
C ARG A 195 5.13 -17.63 -25.62
N ARG A 196 4.47 -18.19 -24.60
CA ARG A 196 4.38 -19.66 -24.42
C ARG A 196 3.44 -20.34 -25.42
N ARG A 197 2.48 -19.61 -25.99
CA ARG A 197 1.52 -20.13 -26.97
C ARG A 197 1.67 -19.38 -28.28
N LYS A 198 1.88 -20.11 -29.37
CA LYS A 198 1.92 -19.55 -30.73
C LYS A 198 0.56 -18.94 -31.06
N ARG A 199 0.55 -17.69 -31.55
CA ARG A 199 -0.65 -17.07 -32.12
C ARG A 199 -0.74 -17.51 -33.58
N TRP A 200 -1.88 -18.05 -33.95
CA TRP A 200 -2.21 -18.30 -35.34
C TRP A 200 -2.89 -17.07 -35.92
N THR A 201 -2.33 -16.54 -36.99
CA THR A 201 -2.95 -15.56 -37.89
C THR A 201 -3.39 -16.30 -39.15
N ARG A 202 -4.21 -15.68 -39.98
CA ARG A 202 -4.66 -16.32 -41.23
C ARG A 202 -3.47 -16.70 -42.10
N GLU A 203 -2.47 -15.84 -42.17
CA GLU A 203 -1.27 -15.98 -42.99
C GLU A 203 -0.42 -17.17 -42.50
N ASN A 204 -0.09 -17.20 -41.21
CA ASN A 204 0.76 -18.28 -40.68
C ASN A 204 0.01 -19.61 -40.50
N LEU A 205 -1.32 -19.58 -40.44
CA LEU A 205 -2.18 -20.77 -40.46
C LEU A 205 -2.16 -21.41 -41.85
N VAL A 206 -2.29 -20.61 -42.91
CA VAL A 206 -2.13 -21.08 -44.29
C VAL A 206 -0.73 -21.64 -44.51
N GLU A 207 0.31 -20.93 -44.08
CA GLU A 207 1.69 -21.41 -44.15
C GLU A 207 1.88 -22.74 -43.41
N GLY A 208 1.31 -22.86 -42.19
CA GLY A 208 1.34 -24.09 -41.41
C GLY A 208 0.66 -25.26 -42.12
N ILE A 209 -0.48 -25.03 -42.79
CA ILE A 209 -1.17 -26.06 -43.59
C ILE A 209 -0.33 -26.46 -44.81
N LEU A 210 0.29 -25.48 -45.50
CA LEU A 210 1.17 -25.74 -46.63
C LEU A 210 2.43 -26.51 -46.21
N ASP A 211 2.95 -26.26 -45.01
CA ASP A 211 4.07 -26.98 -44.44
C ASP A 211 3.73 -28.45 -44.14
N LEU A 212 2.56 -28.71 -43.54
CA LEU A 212 2.07 -30.09 -43.38
C LEU A 212 1.94 -30.81 -44.72
N LYS A 213 1.45 -30.13 -45.75
CA LYS A 213 1.37 -30.67 -47.11
C LYS A 213 2.75 -30.99 -47.69
N ARG A 214 3.73 -30.10 -47.51
CA ARG A 214 5.14 -30.33 -47.94
C ARG A 214 5.78 -31.51 -47.22
N GLN A 215 5.44 -31.73 -45.95
CA GLN A 215 5.87 -32.88 -45.15
C GLN A 215 5.15 -34.19 -45.54
N GLY A 216 4.23 -34.16 -46.51
CA GLY A 216 3.49 -35.34 -46.96
C GLY A 216 2.37 -35.76 -46.00
N ILE A 217 2.02 -34.93 -45.01
CA ILE A 217 0.96 -35.22 -44.05
C ILE A 217 -0.39 -35.02 -44.76
N LYS A 218 -1.24 -36.05 -44.71
CA LYS A 218 -2.59 -35.97 -45.27
C LYS A 218 -3.39 -34.91 -44.50
N LEU A 219 -3.97 -33.95 -45.22
CA LEU A 219 -4.77 -32.87 -44.64
C LEU A 219 -6.18 -33.35 -44.22
N ILE A 220 -6.24 -34.43 -43.44
CA ILE A 220 -7.45 -34.98 -42.83
C ILE A 220 -7.40 -34.75 -41.31
N THR A 221 -8.56 -34.54 -40.70
CA THR A 221 -8.72 -34.15 -39.29
C THR A 221 -7.84 -34.96 -38.31
N PRO A 222 -7.79 -36.30 -38.35
CA PRO A 222 -6.98 -37.07 -37.39
C PRO A 222 -5.48 -36.85 -37.55
N GLU A 223 -4.99 -36.76 -38.78
CA GLU A 223 -3.56 -36.61 -39.10
C GLU A 223 -3.06 -35.19 -38.79
N VAL A 224 -3.85 -34.17 -39.13
CA VAL A 224 -3.53 -32.77 -38.81
C VAL A 224 -3.54 -32.54 -37.29
N LYS A 225 -4.54 -33.09 -36.59
CA LYS A 225 -4.62 -33.00 -35.12
C LYS A 225 -3.44 -33.69 -34.44
N LYS A 226 -2.98 -34.83 -34.96
CA LYS A 226 -1.82 -35.56 -34.44
C LYS A 226 -0.51 -34.83 -34.72
N ALA A 227 -0.32 -34.34 -35.94
CA ALA A 227 0.92 -33.68 -36.36
C ALA A 227 1.09 -32.28 -35.75
N ASN A 228 0.03 -31.49 -35.67
CA ASN A 228 0.08 -30.16 -35.07
C ASN A 228 -1.25 -29.82 -34.37
N PRO A 229 -1.42 -30.25 -33.10
CA PRO A 229 -2.65 -30.01 -32.33
C PRO A 229 -3.00 -28.52 -32.21
N SER A 230 -1.99 -27.64 -32.17
CA SER A 230 -2.20 -26.20 -32.02
C SER A 230 -2.68 -25.54 -33.31
N LEU A 231 -2.16 -25.97 -34.47
CA LEU A 231 -2.62 -25.52 -35.79
C LEU A 231 -4.04 -26.02 -36.04
N PHE A 232 -4.30 -27.29 -35.71
CA PHE A 232 -5.63 -27.89 -35.82
C PHE A 232 -6.67 -27.10 -35.00
N ALA A 233 -6.37 -26.83 -33.73
CA ALA A 233 -7.26 -26.09 -32.85
C ALA A 233 -7.50 -24.63 -33.28
N ALA A 234 -6.60 -24.05 -34.09
CA ALA A 234 -6.77 -22.70 -34.62
C ALA A 234 -7.49 -22.65 -35.98
N ALA A 235 -7.57 -23.78 -36.68
CA ALA A 235 -8.25 -23.91 -37.97
C ALA A 235 -9.71 -24.39 -37.87
N CYS A 236 -10.11 -24.89 -36.69
CA CYS A 236 -11.50 -25.21 -36.34
C CYS A 236 -12.19 -24.01 -35.70
#